data_AF-A0A7Y2IBL7-F1
#
_entry.id   AF-A0A7Y2IBL7-F1
#
_cell.length_a   1.000
_cell.length_b   1.000
_cell.length_c   1.000
_cell.angle_alpha   90.00
_cell.angle_beta   90.00
_cell.angle_gamma   90.00
#
_symmetry.space_group_name_H-M   'P 1'
#
loop_
_entity.id
_entity.type
_entity.pdbx_description
1 polymer ?
#
loop_
_entity_poly.entity_id
_entity_poly.type
_entity_poly.pdbx_seq_one_letter_code
_entity_poly.pdbx_strand_id
1 'polypeptide(L)'
;DGEDETWCLYDRMFLDDEQRELYAEFARGVNIVVMSDCCHSGSSTRSGRSSDAEQPEYRGPGEPREMEERTAMAVYRGRKKDYDEIQRNLQHPPPKPKASRIMFSACQDYERAMGYADGGVFTVALLKVWNGGKFEGSYKELARQIRDTLQRDYNAVVDRKGGDASQVFLQVPNFVQIKGSSKKALEGLMKLPAFSI
;
A
#
# COMPACT_ATOMS: atom_id res chain seq x y z
N ASP A 1 -17.91 3.03 -4.33
CA ASP A 1 -18.28 3.57 -5.66
C ASP A 1 -18.46 2.48 -6.72
N GLY A 2 -18.14 1.22 -6.43
CA GLY A 2 -18.35 0.13 -7.39
C GLY A 2 -17.23 0.02 -8.41
N GLU A 3 -16.11 0.71 -8.17
CA GLU A 3 -14.85 0.50 -8.87
C GLU A 3 -13.88 -0.28 -7.97
N ASP A 4 -13.09 -1.17 -8.57
CA ASP A 4 -12.10 -1.95 -7.84
C ASP A 4 -10.80 -1.14 -7.69
N GLU A 5 -10.26 -1.09 -6.46
CA GLU A 5 -8.92 -0.54 -6.23
C GLU A 5 -7.87 -1.46 -6.87
N THR A 6 -6.84 -0.89 -7.50
CA THR A 6 -5.81 -1.70 -8.18
C THR A 6 -4.39 -1.21 -7.92
N TRP A 7 -3.43 -2.13 -7.99
CA TRP A 7 -2.02 -1.78 -8.17
C TRP A 7 -1.68 -1.78 -9.65
N CYS A 8 -1.13 -0.66 -10.15
CA CYS A 8 -0.69 -0.53 -11.54
C CYS A 8 0.70 -1.16 -11.72
N LEU A 9 0.74 -2.47 -11.96
CA LEU A 9 1.98 -3.19 -12.28
C LEU A 9 2.41 -2.88 -13.73
N TYR A 10 3.65 -3.19 -14.07
CA TYR A 10 4.21 -2.94 -15.41
C TYR A 10 3.33 -3.53 -16.52
N ASP A 11 2.85 -4.76 -16.32
CA ASP A 11 2.09 -5.49 -17.35
C ASP A 11 0.59 -5.22 -17.32
N ARG A 12 -0.01 -4.87 -16.18
CA ARG A 12 -1.46 -4.63 -16.03
C ARG A 12 -1.84 -4.03 -14.66
N MET A 13 -3.11 -3.64 -14.54
CA MET A 13 -3.71 -3.39 -13.23
C MET A 13 -3.95 -4.72 -12.50
N PHE A 14 -3.55 -4.78 -11.24
CA PHE A 14 -3.70 -5.93 -10.35
C PHE A 14 -4.79 -5.63 -9.33
N LEU A 15 -5.91 -6.36 -9.42
CA LEU A 15 -7.14 -6.05 -8.70
C LEU A 15 -7.00 -6.36 -7.21
N ASP A 16 -7.71 -5.63 -6.35
CA ASP A 16 -7.73 -5.88 -4.91
C ASP A 16 -8.35 -7.23 -4.53
N ASP A 17 -9.31 -7.72 -5.31
CA ASP A 17 -9.88 -9.06 -5.13
C ASP A 17 -8.83 -10.16 -5.40
N GLU A 18 -7.96 -9.99 -6.40
CA GLU A 18 -6.83 -10.89 -6.63
C GLU A 18 -5.86 -10.86 -5.44
N GLN A 19 -5.56 -9.68 -4.91
CA GLN A 19 -4.73 -9.55 -3.70
C GLN A 19 -5.36 -10.30 -2.53
N ARG A 20 -6.67 -10.18 -2.35
CA ARG A 20 -7.43 -10.81 -1.25
C ARG A 20 -7.35 -12.33 -1.31
N GLU A 21 -7.46 -12.91 -2.49
CA GLU A 21 -7.26 -14.35 -2.68
C GLU A 21 -5.85 -14.80 -2.35
N LEU A 22 -4.83 -14.08 -2.86
CA LEU A 22 -3.43 -14.41 -2.53
C LEU A 22 -3.16 -14.32 -1.03
N TYR A 23 -3.71 -13.32 -0.34
CA TYR A 23 -3.57 -13.21 1.11
C TYR A 23 -4.24 -14.37 1.86
N ALA A 24 -5.25 -15.01 1.27
CA ALA A 24 -5.93 -16.15 1.89
C ALA A 24 -5.16 -17.47 1.76
N GLU A 25 -4.18 -17.55 0.87
CA GLU A 25 -3.30 -18.73 0.74
C GLU A 25 -2.32 -18.86 1.92
N PHE A 26 -2.02 -17.74 2.61
CA PHE A 26 -1.12 -17.77 3.75
C PHE A 26 -1.71 -18.52 4.95
N ALA A 27 -0.85 -19.32 5.59
CA ALA A 27 -1.22 -20.10 6.76
C ALA A 27 -1.58 -19.21 7.97
N ARG A 28 -2.37 -19.76 8.88
CA ARG A 28 -2.65 -19.13 10.18
C ARG A 28 -1.34 -18.94 10.96
N GLY A 29 -1.16 -17.77 11.54
CA GLY A 29 0.07 -17.41 12.27
C GLY A 29 1.10 -16.68 11.42
N VAL A 30 0.93 -16.62 10.09
CA VAL A 30 1.72 -15.74 9.22
C VAL A 30 1.28 -14.29 9.44
N ASN A 31 2.27 -13.39 9.52
CA ASN A 31 2.07 -11.96 9.61
C ASN A 31 2.48 -11.28 8.30
N ILE A 32 1.52 -10.64 7.66
CA ILE A 32 1.70 -9.97 6.38
C ILE A 32 1.75 -8.47 6.65
N VAL A 33 2.88 -7.84 6.33
CA VAL A 33 3.08 -6.40 6.44
C VAL A 33 3.23 -5.82 5.05
N VAL A 34 2.28 -4.99 4.65
CA VAL A 34 2.27 -4.32 3.35
C VAL A 34 2.61 -2.85 3.54
N MET A 35 3.58 -2.35 2.77
CA MET A 35 3.92 -0.93 2.70
C MET A 35 3.63 -0.44 1.28
N SER A 36 2.65 0.43 1.14
CA SER A 36 2.14 0.89 -0.14
C SER A 36 2.33 2.39 -0.26
N ASP A 37 3.37 2.80 -1.00
CA ASP A 37 3.64 4.20 -1.32
C ASP A 37 3.00 4.61 -2.65
N CYS A 38 1.68 4.44 -2.71
CA CYS A 38 0.84 4.84 -3.82
C CYS A 38 -0.55 5.20 -3.29
N CYS A 39 -1.34 5.87 -4.12
CA CYS A 39 -2.73 6.17 -3.82
C CYS A 39 -3.66 5.57 -4.86
N HIS A 40 -4.93 5.42 -4.52
CA HIS A 40 -5.96 5.13 -5.49
C HIS A 40 -6.36 6.41 -6.23
N SER A 41 -6.71 6.28 -7.50
CA SER A 41 -7.49 7.27 -8.24
C SER A 41 -8.75 7.55 -7.41
N GLY A 42 -9.02 8.80 -7.07
CA GLY A 42 -10.09 9.13 -6.12
C GLY A 42 -11.47 8.66 -6.56
N SER A 43 -12.25 8.21 -5.60
CA SER A 43 -13.70 8.06 -5.69
C SER A 43 -14.37 9.38 -6.08
N SER A 44 -15.57 9.34 -6.66
CA SER A 44 -16.46 10.50 -6.86
C SER A 44 -16.77 11.30 -5.58
N THR A 45 -16.41 10.77 -4.40
CA THR A 45 -16.39 11.50 -3.12
C THR A 45 -15.27 12.54 -3.00
N ARG A 46 -14.15 12.42 -3.73
CA ARG A 46 -13.13 13.50 -3.85
C ARG A 46 -13.67 14.73 -4.59
N SER A 47 -14.59 14.51 -5.54
CA SER A 47 -15.33 15.55 -6.28
C SER A 47 -16.60 16.05 -5.56
N GLY A 48 -17.01 15.40 -4.46
CA GLY A 48 -18.23 15.72 -3.71
C GLY A 48 -18.05 16.74 -2.57
N ARG A 49 -16.81 17.13 -2.25
CA ARG A 49 -16.59 18.34 -1.43
C ARG A 49 -16.78 19.53 -2.36
N SER A 50 -17.76 20.36 -2.01
CA SER A 50 -18.12 21.60 -2.71
C SER A 50 -16.88 22.33 -3.21
N SER A 51 -17.02 22.97 -4.37
CA SER A 51 -16.07 23.92 -4.97
C SER A 51 -15.58 25.04 -4.03
N ASP A 52 -16.09 25.09 -2.80
CA ASP A 52 -15.85 26.11 -1.79
C ASP A 52 -15.08 25.60 -0.56
N ALA A 53 -14.89 24.28 -0.42
CA ALA A 53 -13.89 23.76 0.49
C ALA A 53 -12.59 23.73 -0.29
N GLU A 54 -11.74 24.75 -0.10
CA GLU A 54 -10.34 24.70 -0.51
C GLU A 54 -9.81 23.31 -0.16
N GLN A 55 -9.63 22.44 -1.15
CA GLN A 55 -8.66 21.35 -0.99
C GLN A 55 -7.40 22.10 -0.57
N PRO A 56 -6.80 21.81 0.59
CA PRO A 56 -5.64 22.56 1.03
C PRO A 56 -4.67 22.57 -0.14
N GLU A 57 -4.44 23.75 -0.72
CA GLU A 57 -3.57 23.89 -1.88
C GLU A 57 -2.23 23.32 -1.45
N TYR A 58 -1.94 22.11 -1.90
CA TYR A 58 -0.68 21.47 -1.58
C TYR A 58 0.40 22.19 -2.39
N ARG A 59 1.13 23.09 -1.72
CA ARG A 59 2.21 23.91 -2.28
C ARG A 59 3.59 23.21 -2.20
N GLY A 60 3.61 21.88 -2.17
CA GLY A 60 4.85 21.09 -2.14
C GLY A 60 5.24 20.61 -3.55
N PRO A 61 6.54 20.47 -3.86
CA PRO A 61 6.97 19.84 -5.11
C PRO A 61 6.57 18.35 -5.14
N GLY A 62 6.17 17.81 -6.28
CA GLY A 62 5.96 16.36 -6.43
C GLY A 62 4.76 15.98 -7.33
N GLU A 63 4.78 14.76 -7.86
CA GLU A 63 3.72 14.23 -8.72
C GLU A 63 2.84 13.23 -7.96
N PRO A 64 1.51 13.18 -8.22
CA PRO A 64 0.63 12.17 -7.68
C PRO A 64 1.09 10.75 -8.06
N ARG A 65 1.14 9.84 -7.09
CA ARG A 65 1.44 8.42 -7.29
C ARG A 65 0.15 7.61 -7.44
N GLU A 66 -0.69 8.05 -8.38
CA GLU A 66 -1.95 7.42 -8.77
C GLU A 66 -2.08 7.43 -10.31
N MET A 67 -2.81 6.48 -10.88
CA MET A 67 -3.19 6.55 -12.29
C MET A 67 -4.35 7.53 -12.45
N GLU A 68 -4.29 8.41 -13.45
CA GLU A 68 -5.42 9.27 -13.79
C GLU A 68 -6.65 8.42 -14.14
N GLU A 69 -7.82 8.74 -13.60
CA GLU A 69 -9.08 8.00 -13.80
C GLU A 69 -9.40 7.77 -15.28
N ARG A 70 -9.24 8.79 -16.13
CA ARG A 70 -9.46 8.66 -17.58
C ARG A 70 -8.52 7.64 -18.21
N THR A 71 -7.26 7.63 -17.78
CA THR A 71 -6.26 6.66 -18.23
C THR A 71 -6.61 5.26 -17.72
N ALA A 72 -7.00 5.11 -16.46
CA ALA A 72 -7.45 3.84 -15.88
C ALA A 72 -8.65 3.26 -16.63
N MET A 73 -9.67 4.07 -16.92
CA MET A 73 -10.81 3.66 -17.74
C MET A 73 -10.41 3.25 -19.16
N ALA A 74 -9.48 3.96 -19.79
CA ALA A 74 -9.00 3.62 -21.14
C ALA A 74 -8.27 2.28 -21.14
N VAL A 75 -7.40 2.03 -20.16
CA VAL A 75 -6.70 0.75 -19.97
C VAL A 75 -7.70 -0.38 -19.70
N TYR A 76 -8.66 -0.17 -18.79
CA TYR A 76 -9.71 -1.15 -18.50
C TYR A 76 -10.51 -1.52 -19.76
N ARG A 77 -11.01 -0.52 -20.51
CA ARG A 77 -11.79 -0.75 -21.74
C ARG A 77 -11.00 -1.47 -22.81
N GLY A 78 -9.72 -1.11 -22.98
CA GLY A 78 -8.82 -1.75 -23.95
C GLY A 78 -8.54 -3.22 -23.64
N ARG A 79 -8.69 -3.63 -22.37
CA ARG A 79 -8.39 -4.99 -21.89
C ARG A 79 -9.57 -5.63 -21.16
N LYS A 80 -10.78 -5.20 -21.49
CA LYS A 80 -11.99 -5.57 -20.74
C LYS A 80 -12.15 -7.09 -20.63
N LYS A 81 -11.88 -7.81 -21.71
CA LYS A 81 -11.99 -9.28 -21.74
C LYS A 81 -11.05 -9.95 -20.74
N ASP A 82 -9.82 -9.45 -20.60
CA ASP A 82 -8.84 -9.98 -19.64
C ASP A 82 -9.35 -9.79 -18.21
N TYR A 83 -9.79 -8.57 -17.88
CA TYR A 83 -10.28 -8.25 -16.53
C TYR A 83 -11.58 -8.98 -16.21
N ASP A 84 -12.50 -9.11 -17.17
CA ASP A 84 -13.73 -9.89 -17.02
C ASP A 84 -13.45 -11.38 -16.83
N GLU A 85 -12.40 -11.92 -17.45
CA GLU A 85 -11.96 -13.30 -17.26
C GLU A 85 -11.33 -13.51 -15.88
N ILE A 86 -10.45 -12.59 -15.46
CA ILE A 86 -9.87 -12.60 -14.11
C ILE A 86 -11.00 -12.58 -13.08
N GLN A 87 -11.89 -11.58 -13.12
CA GLN A 87 -12.99 -11.46 -12.16
C GLN A 87 -13.91 -12.69 -12.13
N ARG A 88 -14.17 -13.33 -13.28
CA ARG A 88 -14.96 -14.58 -13.34
C ARG A 88 -14.25 -15.77 -12.71
N ASN A 89 -12.92 -15.80 -12.75
CA ASN A 89 -12.12 -16.90 -12.21
C ASN A 89 -11.80 -16.74 -10.72
N LEU A 90 -12.01 -15.53 -10.17
CA LEU A 90 -11.93 -15.27 -8.73
C LEU A 90 -13.08 -15.94 -7.97
N GLN A 91 -12.83 -16.30 -6.72
CA GLN A 91 -13.79 -16.84 -5.77
C GLN A 91 -14.76 -15.77 -5.29
N HIS A 92 -16.05 -16.07 -5.39
CA HIS A 92 -17.14 -15.20 -4.95
C HIS A 92 -18.03 -15.95 -3.93
N PRO A 93 -18.06 -15.56 -2.64
CA PRO A 93 -17.28 -14.49 -2.03
C PRO A 93 -15.80 -14.88 -1.86
N PRO A 94 -14.90 -13.88 -1.78
CA PRO A 94 -13.48 -14.14 -1.61
C PRO A 94 -13.19 -14.86 -0.30
N PRO A 95 -12.19 -15.77 -0.28
CA PRO A 95 -11.83 -16.52 0.90
C PRO A 95 -11.36 -15.58 2.02
N LYS A 96 -11.75 -15.91 3.26
CA LYS A 96 -11.31 -15.14 4.43
C LYS A 96 -9.83 -15.45 4.72
N PRO A 97 -8.94 -14.45 4.76
CA PRO A 97 -7.56 -14.68 5.14
C PRO A 97 -7.44 -15.28 6.55
N LYS A 98 -6.57 -16.29 6.69
CA LYS A 98 -6.21 -16.90 7.98
C LYS A 98 -5.00 -16.23 8.62
N ALA A 99 -4.18 -15.57 7.79
CA ALA A 99 -3.04 -14.79 8.22
C ALA A 99 -3.47 -13.44 8.80
N SER A 100 -2.63 -12.90 9.67
CA SER A 100 -2.81 -11.55 10.18
C SER A 100 -2.21 -10.56 9.18
N ARG A 101 -2.88 -9.44 8.91
CA ARG A 101 -2.40 -8.45 7.93
C ARG A 101 -2.48 -7.03 8.46
N ILE A 102 -1.40 -6.27 8.28
CA ILE A 102 -1.40 -4.81 8.39
C ILE A 102 -0.94 -4.19 7.06
N MET A 103 -1.58 -3.10 6.66
CA MET A 103 -1.16 -2.30 5.51
C MET A 103 -0.93 -0.86 5.95
N PHE A 104 0.23 -0.33 5.58
CA PHE A 104 0.58 1.08 5.66
C PHE A 104 0.37 1.69 4.28
N SER A 105 -0.63 2.55 4.13
CA SER A 105 -0.91 3.26 2.88
C SER A 105 -0.48 4.73 2.98
N ALA A 106 0.09 5.27 1.91
CA ALA A 106 0.57 6.65 1.83
C ALA A 106 -0.54 7.71 1.77
N CYS A 107 -1.80 7.33 1.61
CA CYS A 107 -2.94 8.26 1.57
C CYS A 107 -4.17 7.69 2.27
N GLN A 108 -5.03 8.60 2.74
CA GLN A 108 -6.43 8.37 3.11
C GLN A 108 -7.34 8.45 1.88
N ASP A 109 -8.58 7.98 2.00
CA ASP A 109 -9.56 7.95 0.89
C ASP A 109 -9.75 9.33 0.20
N TYR A 110 -9.56 10.42 0.95
CA TYR A 110 -9.70 11.81 0.51
C TYR A 110 -8.38 12.56 0.26
N GLU A 111 -7.22 11.90 0.36
CA GLU A 111 -5.88 12.49 0.15
C GLU A 111 -5.16 11.83 -1.02
N ARG A 112 -4.09 12.44 -1.53
CA ARG A 112 -3.23 11.88 -2.58
C ARG A 112 -1.85 11.54 -2.03
N ALA A 113 -1.32 10.37 -2.40
CA ALA A 113 0.09 10.05 -2.19
C ALA A 113 0.93 10.78 -3.24
N MET A 114 1.96 11.48 -2.80
CA MET A 114 2.83 12.28 -3.65
C MET A 114 4.24 11.69 -3.70
N GLY A 115 4.94 11.90 -4.80
CA GLY A 115 6.34 11.52 -4.98
C GLY A 115 7.24 12.69 -5.36
N TYR A 116 8.43 12.70 -4.77
CA TYR A 116 9.56 13.51 -5.20
C TYR A 116 10.45 12.72 -6.17
N ALA A 117 11.44 13.39 -6.76
CA ALA A 117 12.47 12.74 -7.59
C ALA A 117 13.18 11.57 -6.87
N ASP A 118 13.35 11.68 -5.55
CA ASP A 118 14.07 10.70 -4.73
C ASP A 118 13.16 9.62 -4.10
N GLY A 119 11.85 9.63 -4.36
CA GLY A 119 10.90 8.64 -3.83
C GLY A 119 9.57 9.23 -3.36
N GLY A 120 8.66 8.35 -2.93
CA GLY A 120 7.37 8.76 -2.37
C GLY A 120 7.50 9.39 -0.98
N VAL A 121 6.64 10.36 -0.67
CA VAL A 121 6.63 11.10 0.60
C VAL A 121 6.54 10.14 1.80
N PHE A 122 5.71 9.10 1.68
CA PHE A 122 5.58 8.07 2.72
C PHE A 122 6.88 7.31 2.92
N THR A 123 7.55 6.88 1.85
CA THR A 123 8.84 6.19 1.93
C THR A 123 9.90 7.07 2.58
N VAL A 124 9.96 8.35 2.24
CA VAL A 124 10.91 9.29 2.86
C VAL A 124 10.66 9.40 4.37
N ALA A 125 9.40 9.55 4.79
CA ALA A 125 9.03 9.59 6.21
C ALA A 125 9.33 8.27 6.92
N LEU A 126 9.02 7.13 6.29
CA LEU A 126 9.33 5.79 6.79
C LEU A 126 10.83 5.63 7.03
N LEU A 127 11.68 5.97 6.05
CA LEU A 127 13.13 5.85 6.17
C LEU A 127 13.71 6.76 7.26
N LYS A 128 13.14 7.96 7.44
CA LYS A 128 13.52 8.88 8.52
C LYS A 128 13.21 8.31 9.89
N VAL A 129 12.01 7.77 10.10
CA VAL A 129 11.61 7.14 11.37
C VAL A 129 12.39 5.85 11.61
N TRP A 130 12.61 5.04 10.56
CA TRP A 130 13.37 3.80 10.63
C TRP A 130 14.83 4.03 11.04
N ASN A 131 15.40 5.20 10.71
CA ASN A 131 16.71 5.66 11.15
C ASN A 131 17.82 4.60 10.94
N GLY A 132 17.83 3.98 9.76
CA GLY A 132 18.82 2.94 9.40
C GLY A 132 18.78 1.71 10.31
N GLY A 133 17.61 1.35 10.86
CA GLY A 133 17.44 0.20 11.74
C GLY A 133 17.61 0.50 13.23
N LYS A 134 17.74 1.77 13.61
CA LYS A 134 17.82 2.21 15.02
C LYS A 134 16.45 2.47 15.66
N PHE A 135 15.36 2.30 14.90
CA PHE A 135 14.02 2.44 15.44
C PHE A 135 13.75 1.37 16.49
N GLU A 136 13.28 1.81 17.66
CA GLU A 136 12.80 0.94 18.74
C GLU A 136 11.30 1.19 18.94
N GLY A 137 10.52 0.11 18.88
CA GLY A 137 9.06 0.16 19.05
C GLY A 137 8.34 -0.88 18.22
N SER A 138 7.04 -0.98 18.42
CA SER A 138 6.15 -1.83 17.63
C SER A 138 5.75 -1.19 16.30
N TYR A 139 5.09 -1.95 15.43
CA TYR A 139 4.43 -1.42 14.23
C TYR A 139 3.43 -0.30 14.55
N LYS A 140 2.81 -0.31 15.75
CA LYS A 140 1.95 0.79 16.24
C LYS A 140 2.72 2.09 16.45
N GLU A 141 3.86 2.02 17.14
CA GLU A 141 4.70 3.19 17.34
C GLU A 141 5.29 3.66 16.01
N LEU A 142 5.66 2.74 15.11
CA LEU A 142 6.16 3.05 13.78
C LEU A 142 5.10 3.82 12.97
N ALA A 143 3.87 3.31 12.92
CA ALA A 143 2.75 3.97 12.24
C ALA A 143 2.51 5.39 12.77
N ARG A 144 2.52 5.55 14.11
CA ARG A 144 2.32 6.83 14.76
C ARG A 144 3.44 7.81 14.40
N GLN A 145 4.69 7.42 14.53
CA GLN A 145 5.83 8.30 14.24
C GLN A 145 5.92 8.67 12.75
N ILE A 146 5.54 7.76 11.85
CA ILE A 146 5.43 8.07 10.41
C ILE A 146 4.33 9.11 10.19
N ARG A 147 3.14 8.93 10.78
CA ARG A 147 2.05 9.91 10.69
C ARG A 147 2.47 11.27 11.24
N ASP A 148 3.12 11.31 12.40
CA ASP A 148 3.58 12.56 13.02
C ASP A 148 4.61 13.26 12.13
N THR A 149 5.52 12.50 11.50
CA THR A 149 6.49 13.01 10.53
C THR A 149 5.79 13.54 9.28
N LEU A 150 4.80 12.82 8.76
CA LEU A 150 4.02 13.22 7.60
C LEU A 150 3.20 14.47 7.85
N GLN A 151 2.55 14.60 9.00
CA GLN A 151 1.79 15.80 9.36
C GLN A 151 2.71 17.00 9.55
N ARG A 152 3.82 16.83 10.29
CA ARG A 152 4.76 17.92 10.59
C ARG A 152 5.52 18.40 9.35
N ASP A 153 6.03 17.47 8.55
CA ASP A 153 6.98 17.77 7.48
C ASP A 153 6.29 17.86 6.10
N TYR A 154 5.10 17.27 5.93
CA TYR A 154 4.46 17.08 4.62
C TYR A 154 2.94 17.35 4.58
N ASN A 155 2.29 17.64 5.71
CA ASN A 155 0.84 17.76 5.86
C ASN A 155 0.02 16.58 5.26
N ALA A 156 0.48 15.33 5.45
CA ALA A 156 -0.14 14.11 4.89
C ALA A 156 -0.54 13.07 5.98
N VAL A 157 -1.49 12.17 5.69
CA VAL A 157 -1.99 11.15 6.63
C VAL A 157 -1.88 9.73 6.06
N VAL A 158 -1.53 8.76 6.93
CA VAL A 158 -1.47 7.32 6.62
C VAL A 158 -2.77 6.63 7.01
N ASP A 159 -3.33 5.84 6.08
CA ASP A 159 -4.49 4.97 6.30
C ASP A 159 -4.12 3.57 6.78
N ARG A 160 -5.03 2.98 7.58
CA ARG A 160 -4.99 1.64 8.14
C ARG A 160 -6.16 0.82 7.60
N LYS A 161 -5.88 -0.18 6.77
CA LYS A 161 -6.85 -1.23 6.40
C LYS A 161 -6.38 -2.61 6.91
N GLY A 162 -7.21 -3.37 7.65
CA GLY A 162 -6.92 -4.77 8.04
C GLY A 162 -7.71 -5.37 9.23
N GLY A 163 -8.22 -6.60 9.05
CA GLY A 163 -8.88 -7.45 10.06
C GLY A 163 -7.89 -8.18 10.99
N ASP A 164 -8.37 -8.73 12.12
CA ASP A 164 -7.65 -9.22 13.34
C ASP A 164 -6.19 -8.77 13.52
N ALA A 165 -5.92 -7.51 13.18
CA ALA A 165 -4.62 -6.88 13.12
C ALA A 165 -4.03 -6.58 14.51
N SER A 166 -4.73 -6.97 15.57
CA SER A 166 -4.45 -6.54 16.94
C SER A 166 -3.07 -7.01 17.41
N GLN A 167 -2.68 -8.24 17.10
CA GLN A 167 -1.43 -8.83 17.59
C GLN A 167 -0.20 -8.40 16.78
N VAL A 168 -0.29 -8.34 15.45
CA VAL A 168 0.85 -7.94 14.59
C VAL A 168 1.25 -6.51 14.86
N PHE A 169 0.29 -5.63 15.12
CA PHE A 169 0.55 -4.22 15.36
C PHE A 169 1.38 -3.96 16.63
N LEU A 170 1.36 -4.90 17.57
CA LEU A 170 2.14 -4.85 18.81
C LEU A 170 3.53 -5.49 18.66
N GLN A 171 3.83 -6.13 17.52
CA GLN A 171 5.14 -6.72 17.27
C GLN A 171 6.16 -5.66 16.88
N VAL A 172 7.42 -5.90 17.26
CA VAL A 172 8.58 -5.09 16.87
C VAL A 172 8.94 -5.43 15.41
N PRO A 173 9.09 -4.43 14.52
CA PRO A 173 9.54 -4.69 13.16
C PRO A 173 10.91 -5.33 13.14
N ASN A 174 11.03 -6.51 12.52
CA ASN A 174 12.28 -7.26 12.40
C ASN A 174 12.88 -7.13 10.99
N PHE A 175 12.82 -5.93 10.40
CA PHE A 175 13.35 -5.72 9.04
C PHE A 175 14.85 -6.00 9.01
N VAL A 176 15.24 -7.05 8.29
CA VAL A 176 16.64 -7.33 8.01
C VAL A 176 17.06 -6.44 6.84
N GLN A 177 18.00 -5.52 7.09
CA GLN A 177 18.57 -4.73 6.01
C GLN A 177 19.42 -5.62 5.12
N ILE A 178 18.94 -5.89 3.91
CA ILE A 178 19.72 -6.60 2.89
C ILE A 178 20.49 -5.55 2.10
N LYS A 179 21.80 -5.47 2.36
CA LYS A 179 22.71 -4.66 1.55
C LYS A 179 22.97 -5.38 0.22
N GLY A 180 22.31 -4.96 -0.85
CA GLY A 180 22.66 -5.39 -2.20
C GLY A 180 21.55 -5.18 -3.23
N SER A 181 21.77 -4.31 -4.20
CA SER A 181 20.85 -4.01 -5.31
C SER A 181 20.85 -5.08 -6.42
N SER A 182 21.41 -6.26 -6.18
CA SER A 182 21.57 -7.28 -7.24
C SER A 182 20.49 -8.35 -7.16
N LYS A 183 19.98 -8.78 -8.32
CA LYS A 183 19.08 -9.93 -8.51
C LYS A 183 19.54 -11.18 -7.74
N LYS A 184 20.86 -11.34 -7.56
CA LYS A 184 21.50 -12.39 -6.77
C LYS A 184 21.17 -12.36 -5.27
N ALA A 185 20.98 -11.17 -4.69
CA ALA A 185 20.58 -11.02 -3.29
C ALA A 185 19.12 -11.45 -3.06
N LEU A 186 18.24 -11.17 -4.04
CA LEU A 186 16.84 -11.62 -4.04
C LEU A 186 16.71 -13.14 -4.30
N GLU A 187 17.55 -13.71 -5.17
CA GLU A 187 17.62 -15.17 -5.37
C GLU A 187 18.16 -15.92 -4.14
N GLY A 188 19.06 -15.29 -3.37
CA GLY A 188 19.53 -15.81 -2.07
C GLY A 188 18.43 -15.82 -1.01
N LEU A 189 17.55 -14.82 -1.02
CA LEU A 189 16.36 -14.71 -0.16
C LEU A 189 15.35 -15.83 -0.40
N MET A 190 15.08 -16.20 -1.66
CA MET A 190 14.20 -17.34 -1.98
C MET A 190 14.79 -18.70 -1.61
N LYS A 191 16.09 -18.75 -1.29
CA LYS A 191 16.82 -19.95 -0.85
C LYS A 191 17.08 -20.00 0.65
N LEU A 192 16.76 -18.94 1.38
CA LEU A 192 16.70 -19.04 2.83
C LEU A 192 15.60 -20.06 3.16
N PRO A 193 15.84 -21.02 4.06
CA PRO A 193 14.77 -21.88 4.53
C PRO A 193 13.67 -20.93 5.02
N ALA A 194 12.51 -20.97 4.35
CA ALA A 194 11.30 -20.43 4.92
C ALA A 194 11.29 -20.93 6.36
N PHE A 195 11.28 -20.00 7.33
CA PHE A 195 11.22 -20.36 8.74
C PHE A 195 10.12 -21.41 8.87
N SER A 196 10.54 -22.65 9.11
CA SER A 196 9.65 -23.78 9.21
C SER A 196 8.95 -23.66 10.54
N ILE A 197 7.85 -22.89 10.60
CA ILE A 197 6.81 -22.93 11.63
C ILE A 197 5.48 -22.59 10.97
#